data_AF-A0A4Y2QJE6-F1
#
_entry.id   AF-A0A4Y2QJE6-F1
#
_cell.length_a   1.000
_cell.length_b   1.000
_cell.length_c   1.000
_cell.angle_alpha   90.00
_cell.angle_beta   90.00
_cell.angle_gamma   90.00
#
_symmetry.space_group_name_H-M   'P 1'
#
loop_
_entity.id
_entity.type
_entity.pdbx_description
1 polymer ?
#
loop_
_entity_poly.entity_id
_entity_poly.type
_entity_poly.pdbx_seq_one_letter_code
_entity_poly.pdbx_strand_id
1 'polypeptide(L)'
;MSIEDILLFKHCFDDSSVKDLTCERWSHCQTCKANSMLCITCPSDRFGPTCSEKVEKQREICGDPGIPRDGSRLNPDGSDASDPRMFEEGESVIFSCNGESFALHGTSFITCLADGIWSAPRPRCINPPVGEYH
;
A
#
# COMPACT_ATOMS: atom_id res chain seq x y z
N MET A 1 -9.98 38.83 14.41
CA MET A 1 -10.34 37.52 14.99
C MET A 1 -11.42 36.90 14.12
N SER A 2 -11.07 35.84 13.39
CA SER A 2 -11.86 34.86 12.59
C SER A 2 -10.92 34.43 11.45
N ILE A 3 -10.59 33.16 11.20
CA ILE A 3 -11.44 32.00 10.90
C ILE A 3 -10.65 30.70 11.26
N GLU A 4 -11.36 29.77 11.91
CA GLU A 4 -11.33 28.29 11.91
C GLU A 4 -10.02 27.47 11.85
N ASP A 5 -9.89 26.64 12.91
CA ASP A 5 -9.54 25.21 12.96
C ASP A 5 -8.26 24.68 12.31
N ILE A 6 -7.25 24.42 13.16
CA ILE A 6 -6.49 23.16 13.06
C ILE A 6 -6.27 22.62 14.49
N LEU A 7 -7.26 21.89 14.99
CA LEU A 7 -7.10 21.07 16.20
C LEU A 7 -6.36 19.77 15.83
N LEU A 8 -5.04 19.74 16.03
CA LEU A 8 -4.20 18.55 15.86
C LEU A 8 -4.17 17.72 17.16
N PHE A 9 -5.10 16.78 17.32
CA PHE A 9 -5.06 15.78 18.39
C PHE A 9 -4.36 14.49 17.91
N LYS A 10 -3.35 14.01 18.66
CA LYS A 10 -2.52 12.83 18.36
C LYS A 10 -2.28 11.94 19.61
N HIS A 11 -3.27 11.24 20.16
CA HIS A 11 -3.00 10.23 21.21
C HIS A 11 -3.96 9.02 21.18
N CYS A 12 -3.42 7.86 21.60
CA CYS A 12 -4.03 6.52 21.62
C CYS A 12 -4.06 5.97 23.06
N PHE A 13 -5.11 5.20 23.44
CA PHE A 13 -5.24 4.53 24.74
C PHE A 13 -5.72 3.07 24.57
N ASP A 14 -5.37 2.20 25.52
CA ASP A 14 -5.65 0.76 25.50
C ASP A 14 -6.41 0.38 26.81
N ASP A 15 -7.72 0.60 26.86
CA ASP A 15 -8.65 -0.21 27.68
C ASP A 15 -10.12 -0.05 27.22
N SER A 16 -10.80 -1.19 27.21
CA SER A 16 -11.99 -1.63 26.48
C SER A 16 -13.36 -1.05 26.90
N SER A 17 -13.39 0.03 27.68
CA SER A 17 -14.64 0.61 28.21
C SER A 17 -14.96 2.02 27.71
N VAL A 18 -14.08 2.62 26.90
CA VAL A 18 -14.29 3.95 26.30
C VAL A 18 -14.10 3.83 24.79
N LYS A 19 -15.22 3.86 24.05
CA LYS A 19 -15.22 4.03 22.59
C LYS A 19 -14.80 5.48 22.32
N ASP A 20 -13.54 5.74 21.99
CA ASP A 20 -13.12 6.87 21.13
C ASP A 20 -11.59 7.12 21.08
N LEU A 21 -10.73 6.22 21.60
CA LEU A 21 -9.28 6.45 21.58
C LEU A 21 -8.47 5.22 21.16
N THR A 22 -8.81 4.64 20.01
CA THR A 22 -7.96 3.66 19.31
C THR A 22 -7.08 4.35 18.27
N CYS A 23 -5.80 3.99 18.21
CA CYS A 23 -4.86 4.45 17.18
C CYS A 23 -5.37 4.08 15.79
N GLU A 24 -5.87 5.07 15.05
CA GLU A 24 -6.13 4.88 13.63
C GLU A 24 -4.79 4.72 12.91
N ARG A 25 -4.76 3.71 12.05
CA ARG A 25 -3.62 3.20 11.30
C ARG A 25 -2.87 4.27 10.48
N TRP A 26 -3.35 5.53 10.43
CA TRP A 26 -3.00 6.56 9.46
C TRP A 26 -2.76 7.96 10.07
N SER A 27 -1.96 8.07 11.13
CA SER A 27 -1.29 9.36 11.41
C SER A 27 0.17 9.14 11.81
N HIS A 28 1.06 9.95 11.23
CA HIS A 28 2.52 9.91 11.35
C HIS A 28 3.05 9.81 12.81
N CYS A 29 3.03 8.61 13.39
CA CYS A 29 3.72 8.22 14.61
C CYS A 29 4.36 6.86 14.34
N GLN A 30 5.69 6.88 14.19
CA GLN A 30 6.43 5.80 13.54
C GLN A 30 6.95 4.74 14.52
N THR A 31 6.74 4.89 15.85
CA THR A 31 7.05 3.84 16.84
C THR A 31 6.44 4.17 18.20
N CYS A 32 5.65 3.25 18.76
CA CYS A 32 5.16 3.31 20.14
C CYS A 32 5.93 2.28 20.99
N LYS A 33 6.39 2.66 22.20
CA LYS A 33 6.85 1.69 23.21
C LYS A 33 5.62 1.17 23.95
N ALA A 34 5.50 -0.14 24.17
CA ALA A 34 4.46 -0.69 25.02
C ALA A 34 4.52 -0.01 26.42
N ASN A 35 3.41 0.57 26.87
CA ASN A 35 3.22 1.31 28.14
C ASN A 35 3.85 2.72 28.29
N SER A 36 3.89 3.56 27.24
CA SER A 36 4.28 4.98 27.36
C SER A 36 3.28 5.94 26.70
N MET A 37 2.91 7.01 27.40
CA MET A 37 1.95 8.05 26.97
C MET A 37 2.64 9.26 26.28
N LEU A 38 3.85 9.06 25.74
CA LEU A 38 4.66 10.10 25.11
C LEU A 38 5.06 9.68 23.70
N CYS A 39 4.53 10.39 22.68
CA CYS A 39 4.95 10.25 21.29
C CYS A 39 6.05 11.28 20.98
N ILE A 40 7.21 10.82 20.50
CA ILE A 40 8.27 11.71 20.01
C ILE A 40 8.11 11.91 18.50
N THR A 41 8.23 13.16 18.03
CA THR A 41 8.31 13.47 16.60
C THR A 41 9.78 13.47 16.20
N CYS A 42 10.18 12.59 15.29
CA CYS A 42 11.55 12.52 14.80
C CYS A 42 11.79 13.52 13.66
N PRO A 43 13.04 13.99 13.46
CA PRO A 43 13.46 14.62 12.20
C PRO A 43 13.12 13.75 10.99
N SER A 44 12.90 14.35 9.81
CA SER A 44 12.43 13.64 8.60
C SER A 44 13.31 12.47 8.14
N ASP A 45 14.57 12.43 8.58
CA ASP A 45 15.56 11.39 8.28
C ASP A 45 15.72 10.37 9.41
N ARG A 46 14.81 10.32 10.39
CA ARG A 46 14.94 9.48 11.58
C ARG A 46 13.63 8.79 11.96
N PHE A 47 13.72 7.57 12.51
CA PHE A 47 12.60 6.82 13.07
C PHE A 47 13.05 6.02 14.31
N GLY A 48 12.18 5.14 14.81
CA GLY A 48 12.43 4.33 15.99
C GLY A 48 11.99 4.97 17.31
N PRO A 49 11.91 4.20 18.40
CA PRO A 49 11.35 4.66 19.68
C PRO A 49 12.21 5.74 20.37
N THR A 50 13.41 6.02 19.85
CA THR A 50 14.35 7.04 20.34
C THR A 50 14.85 7.99 19.24
N CYS A 51 14.25 8.00 18.04
CA CYS A 51 14.70 8.79 16.87
C CYS A 51 16.18 8.61 16.53
N SER A 52 16.75 7.45 16.89
CA SER A 52 18.17 7.14 16.72
C SER A 52 18.44 6.33 15.46
N GLU A 53 17.39 5.75 14.87
CA GLU A 53 17.46 5.00 13.62
C GLU A 53 17.38 6.02 12.48
N LYS A 54 18.41 6.08 11.64
CA LYS A 54 18.38 6.92 10.45
C LYS A 54 17.49 6.22 9.43
N VAL A 55 16.64 6.99 8.74
CA VAL A 55 16.07 6.62 7.44
C VAL A 55 17.27 6.56 6.48
N GLU A 56 18.02 5.47 6.55
CA GLU A 56 18.97 5.05 5.52
C GLU A 56 18.11 4.73 4.30
N LYS A 57 17.63 5.77 3.60
CA LYS A 57 16.73 5.77 2.42
C LYS A 57 16.42 4.33 2.02
N GLN A 58 15.49 3.70 2.74
CA GLN A 58 15.27 2.27 2.54
C GLN A 58 14.83 2.18 1.09
N ARG A 59 15.48 1.30 0.34
CA ARG A 59 15.02 1.00 -1.00
C ARG A 59 13.62 0.43 -0.79
N GLU A 60 12.61 1.26 -0.99
CA GLU A 60 11.22 0.86 -0.74
C GLU A 60 10.87 -0.08 -1.89
N ILE A 61 10.93 -1.37 -1.61
CA ILE A 61 10.69 -2.45 -2.57
C ILE A 61 9.20 -2.75 -2.52
N CYS A 62 8.56 -2.86 -3.69
CA CYS A 62 7.16 -3.23 -3.75
C CYS A 62 6.95 -4.69 -3.37
N GLY A 63 5.94 -4.93 -2.54
CA GLY A 63 5.46 -6.28 -2.23
C GLY A 63 4.91 -6.98 -3.46
N ASP A 64 4.80 -8.31 -3.42
CA ASP A 64 4.24 -9.08 -4.52
C ASP A 64 2.77 -8.65 -4.77
N PRO A 65 2.41 -8.17 -5.98
CA PRO A 65 1.07 -7.68 -6.25
C PRO A 65 0.08 -8.82 -6.41
N GLY A 66 0.48 -10.09 -6.36
CA GLY A 66 -0.32 -11.30 -6.58
C GLY A 66 -0.71 -11.53 -8.03
N ILE A 67 -1.52 -12.57 -8.26
CA ILE A 67 -2.15 -12.88 -9.56
C ILE A 67 -3.67 -12.74 -9.40
N PRO A 68 -4.38 -12.07 -10.34
CA PRO A 68 -5.84 -12.04 -10.33
C PRO A 68 -6.42 -13.45 -10.41
N ARG A 69 -7.54 -13.68 -9.71
CA ARG A 69 -8.31 -14.92 -9.91
C ARG A 69 -8.72 -15.01 -11.37
N ASP A 70 -8.60 -16.20 -11.96
CA ASP A 70 -8.90 -16.45 -13.39
C ASP A 70 -8.06 -15.56 -14.32
N GLY A 71 -6.84 -15.19 -13.91
CA GLY A 71 -5.91 -14.41 -14.71
C GLY A 71 -4.47 -14.92 -14.62
N SER A 72 -3.56 -14.18 -15.25
CA SER A 72 -2.12 -14.45 -15.27
C SER A 72 -1.33 -13.16 -15.13
N ARG A 73 -0.05 -13.29 -14.74
CA ARG A 73 0.91 -12.21 -14.59
C ARG A 73 2.16 -12.54 -15.41
N LEU A 74 2.60 -11.59 -16.24
CA LEU A 74 3.79 -11.71 -17.07
C LEU A 74 4.74 -10.55 -16.78
N ASN A 75 6.03 -10.79 -17.01
CA ASN A 75 6.99 -9.70 -17.08
C ASN A 75 6.79 -8.92 -18.40
N PRO A 76 7.32 -7.68 -18.51
CA PRO A 76 7.18 -6.88 -19.72
C PRO A 76 7.82 -7.51 -20.97
N ASP A 77 8.77 -8.43 -20.79
CA ASP A 77 9.38 -9.22 -21.87
C ASP A 77 8.53 -10.44 -22.31
N GLY A 78 7.36 -10.63 -21.68
CA GLY A 78 6.44 -11.74 -21.95
C GLY A 78 6.79 -13.04 -21.24
N SER A 79 7.86 -13.08 -20.44
CA SER A 79 8.17 -14.25 -19.61
C SER A 79 7.19 -14.41 -18.46
N ASP A 80 7.05 -15.65 -17.98
CA ASP A 80 6.17 -15.95 -16.85
C ASP A 80 6.64 -15.20 -15.59
N ALA A 81 5.69 -14.57 -14.91
CA ALA A 81 5.91 -13.89 -13.65
C ALA A 81 5.03 -14.48 -12.54
N SER A 82 4.62 -15.74 -12.65
CA SER A 82 3.73 -16.38 -11.68
C SER A 82 4.36 -16.58 -10.29
N ASP A 83 5.68 -16.70 -10.20
CA ASP A 83 6.39 -16.90 -8.93
C ASP A 83 6.30 -15.66 -8.02
N PRO A 84 5.93 -15.82 -6.73
CA PRO A 84 5.87 -14.72 -5.79
C PRO A 84 7.25 -14.11 -5.51
N ARG A 85 7.38 -12.79 -5.68
CA ARG A 85 8.63 -12.05 -5.39
C ARG A 85 8.38 -10.59 -5.02
N MET A 86 9.42 -9.95 -4.50
CA MET A 86 9.42 -8.50 -4.32
C MET A 86 9.95 -7.81 -5.59
N PHE A 87 9.60 -6.54 -5.78
CA PHE A 87 9.90 -5.79 -7.00
C PHE A 87 10.60 -4.47 -6.70
N GLU A 88 11.69 -4.20 -7.39
CA GLU A 88 12.45 -2.96 -7.25
C GLU A 88 11.80 -1.79 -8.00
N GLU A 89 12.13 -0.56 -7.60
CA GLU A 89 11.68 0.67 -8.30
C GLU A 89 11.90 0.54 -9.82
N GLY A 90 10.84 0.83 -10.59
CA GLY A 90 10.84 0.76 -12.05
C GLY A 90 10.48 -0.62 -12.62
N GLU A 91 10.54 -1.69 -11.83
CA GLU A 91 10.05 -3.00 -12.28
C GLU A 91 8.53 -2.95 -12.51
N SER A 92 8.07 -3.66 -13.53
CA SER A 92 6.68 -3.65 -13.96
C SER A 92 6.17 -5.05 -14.25
N VAL A 93 4.86 -5.22 -14.20
CA VAL A 93 4.20 -6.49 -14.55
C VAL A 93 2.95 -6.22 -15.40
N ILE A 94 2.62 -7.20 -16.24
CA ILE A 94 1.45 -7.19 -17.11
C ILE A 94 0.47 -8.26 -16.65
N PHE A 95 -0.81 -7.89 -16.53
CA PHE A 95 -1.89 -8.79 -16.19
C PHE A 95 -2.79 -9.08 -17.39
N SER A 96 -3.28 -10.31 -17.47
CA SER A 96 -4.31 -10.72 -18.42
C SER A 96 -5.32 -11.65 -17.77
N CYS A 97 -6.51 -11.77 -18.37
CA CYS A 97 -7.54 -12.71 -17.93
C CYS A 97 -7.48 -13.99 -18.75
N ASN A 98 -7.71 -15.12 -18.08
CA ASN A 98 -7.74 -16.43 -18.70
C ASN A 98 -9.14 -16.66 -19.28
N GLY A 99 -9.21 -16.94 -20.58
CA GLY A 99 -10.46 -17.21 -21.28
C GLY A 99 -11.13 -15.96 -21.86
N GLU A 100 -11.98 -16.16 -22.87
CA GLU A 100 -12.57 -15.08 -23.68
C GLU A 100 -13.75 -14.38 -23.01
N SER A 101 -14.34 -14.99 -21.98
CA SER A 101 -15.51 -14.47 -21.26
C SER A 101 -15.17 -13.57 -20.08
N PHE A 102 -13.88 -13.35 -19.80
CA PHE A 102 -13.43 -12.46 -18.72
C PHE A 102 -12.77 -11.22 -19.28
N ALA A 103 -13.20 -10.06 -18.79
CA ALA A 103 -12.58 -8.78 -19.06
C ALA A 103 -11.75 -8.34 -17.86
N LEU A 104 -10.61 -7.69 -18.14
CA LEU A 104 -9.77 -7.12 -17.11
C LEU A 104 -10.38 -5.79 -16.63
N HIS A 105 -10.69 -5.70 -15.33
CA HIS A 105 -11.15 -4.49 -14.67
C HIS A 105 -10.01 -3.83 -13.89
N GLY A 106 -9.57 -2.68 -14.37
CA GLY A 106 -8.38 -1.95 -13.90
C GLY A 106 -7.30 -1.90 -14.97
N THR A 107 -6.12 -1.41 -14.58
CA THR A 107 -4.97 -1.30 -15.49
C THR A 107 -4.25 -2.65 -15.65
N SER A 108 -3.94 -3.04 -16.87
CA SER A 108 -3.17 -4.27 -17.15
C SER A 108 -1.68 -4.14 -16.83
N PHE A 109 -1.14 -2.93 -16.77
CA PHE A 109 0.27 -2.66 -16.54
C PHE A 109 0.46 -1.82 -15.27
N ILE A 110 1.23 -2.33 -14.31
CA ILE A 110 1.60 -1.61 -13.09
C ILE A 110 3.11 -1.61 -12.90
N THR A 111 3.62 -0.56 -12.26
CA THR A 111 5.06 -0.32 -12.04
C THR A 111 5.31 -0.04 -10.58
N CYS A 112 6.41 -0.58 -10.04
CA CYS A 112 6.85 -0.28 -8.69
C CYS A 112 7.44 1.14 -8.63
N LEU A 113 6.89 1.99 -7.76
CA LEU A 113 7.32 3.38 -7.59
C LEU A 113 8.40 3.51 -6.50
N ALA A 114 9.06 4.66 -6.44
CA ALA A 114 10.17 4.95 -5.53
C ALA A 114 9.79 4.93 -4.04
N ASP A 115 8.49 4.97 -3.73
CA ASP A 115 7.92 4.88 -2.38
C ASP A 115 7.53 3.45 -1.97
N GLY A 116 7.86 2.44 -2.79
CA GLY A 116 7.53 1.03 -2.56
C GLY A 116 6.06 0.69 -2.79
N ILE A 117 5.32 1.59 -3.45
CA ILE A 117 3.91 1.41 -3.78
C ILE A 117 3.78 1.14 -5.29
N TRP A 118 2.88 0.24 -5.66
CA TRP A 118 2.54 0.01 -7.05
C TRP A 118 1.76 1.20 -7.62
N SER A 119 2.05 1.58 -8.87
CA SER A 119 1.37 2.68 -9.57
C SER A 119 -0.15 2.53 -9.68
N ALA A 120 -0.66 1.30 -9.57
CA ALA A 120 -2.07 0.98 -9.43
C ALA A 120 -2.24 -0.35 -8.67
N PRO A 121 -3.41 -0.62 -8.06
CA PRO A 121 -3.70 -1.90 -7.43
C PRO A 121 -3.79 -3.04 -8.46
N ARG A 122 -3.61 -4.29 -7.99
CA ARG A 122 -3.83 -5.49 -8.81
C ARG A 122 -5.24 -5.48 -9.44
N PRO A 123 -5.38 -5.66 -10.76
CA PRO A 123 -6.68 -5.69 -11.44
C PRO A 123 -7.48 -6.95 -11.10
N ARG A 124 -8.74 -6.98 -11.52
CA ARG A 124 -9.64 -8.14 -11.34
C ARG A 124 -10.12 -8.63 -12.70
N CYS A 125 -10.24 -9.94 -12.86
CA CYS A 125 -10.97 -10.52 -13.98
C CYS A 125 -12.45 -10.61 -13.61
N ILE A 126 -13.29 -9.96 -14.40
CA ILE A 126 -14.74 -9.96 -14.23
C ILE A 126 -15.39 -10.55 -15.47
N ASN A 127 -16.47 -11.29 -15.29
CA ASN A 127 -17.31 -11.73 -16.40
C ASN A 127 -18.35 -10.64 -16.63
N PRO A 128 -18.24 -9.83 -17.71
CA PRO A 128 -19.22 -8.79 -17.97
C PRO A 128 -20.59 -9.42 -18.30
N PRO A 129 -21.70 -8.81 -17.84
CA PRO A 129 -23.02 -9.31 -18.18
C PRO A 129 -23.22 -9.31 -19.71
N VAL A 130 -23.86 -10.36 -20.20
CA VAL A 130 -24.19 -10.52 -21.62
C VAL A 130 -25.00 -9.31 -22.10
N GLY A 131 -24.37 -8.41 -22.87
CA GLY A 131 -25.03 -7.21 -23.41
C GLY A 131 -24.18 -5.93 -23.47
N GLU A 132 -23.03 -5.87 -22.80
CA GLU A 132 -22.15 -4.68 -22.79
C GLU A 132 -20.93 -4.79 -23.73
N TYR A 133 -21.07 -5.47 -24.86
CA TYR A 133 -20.12 -5.34 -25.97
C TYR A 133 -20.63 -4.22 -26.90
N HIS A 134 -20.10 -3.00 -26.72
CA HIS A 134 -20.32 -1.88 -27.64
C HIS A 134 -19.15 -1.73 -28.61
#